data_AF-A0A931SMT2-F1
#
_entry.id   AF-A0A931SMT2-F1
#
_cell.length_a   1.000
_cell.length_b   1.000
_cell.length_c   1.000
_cell.angle_alpha   90.00
_cell.angle_beta   90.00
_cell.angle_gamma   90.00
#
_symmetry.space_group_name_H-M   'P 1'
#
loop_
_entity.id
_entity.type
_entity.pdbx_description
1 polymer ?
#
loop_
_entity_poly.entity_id
_entity_poly.type
_entity_poly.pdbx_seq_one_letter_code
_entity_poly.pdbx_strand_id
1 'polypeptide(L)'
;MPPKLEWSKYLGRKTRTEPVEEQGVLTWDLVREAILQGKTEEALEWLRYIKEGENYVKPSGGEISPARTIWHELSYIVETYGEEHVEKALRWWRRKLIEAGHEPTYDMSPLERLQYHAEMERADYSGPNGRRFDVTEEADRYVMELNPCGSCGRLRRAEAEAKGLKLGKTSKAYPWSWGKANVPYLCAYNCLWWEVMSIEDIGYPVKVYEWSEDPYKPCRVYFYKDPLKVPEQYFTRVGKKRDPSRFKK
;
A
#
# COMPACT_ATOMS: atom_id res chain seq x y z
N MET A 1 13.92 15.68 30.57
CA MET A 1 12.83 16.67 30.72
C MET A 1 11.58 16.06 30.10
N PRO A 2 10.37 16.35 30.60
CA PRO A 2 9.16 15.82 29.97
C PRO A 2 9.06 16.27 28.50
N PRO A 3 8.31 15.55 27.65
CA PRO A 3 8.09 15.91 26.26
C PRO A 3 7.59 17.35 26.17
N LYS A 4 8.30 18.22 25.45
CA LYS A 4 7.77 19.54 25.10
C LYS A 4 6.88 19.40 23.88
N LEU A 5 5.67 18.93 24.13
CA LEU A 5 4.65 18.79 23.10
C LEU A 5 3.55 19.85 23.30
N GLU A 6 3.47 20.80 22.37
CA GLU A 6 2.47 21.87 22.40
C GLU A 6 1.53 21.81 21.20
N TRP A 7 0.31 22.32 21.34
CA TRP A 7 -0.67 22.32 20.27
C TRP A 7 -0.30 23.30 19.14
N SER A 8 -0.14 22.80 17.92
CA SER A 8 0.02 23.63 16.74
C SER A 8 -1.33 23.86 16.06
N LYS A 9 -1.75 25.12 15.97
CA LYS A 9 -2.96 25.51 15.21
C LYS A 9 -2.84 25.22 13.71
N TYR A 10 -1.62 25.20 13.17
CA TYR A 10 -1.37 24.97 11.76
C TYR A 10 -1.44 23.49 11.41
N LEU A 11 -0.91 22.63 12.30
CA LEU A 11 -0.90 21.19 12.09
C LEU A 11 -2.15 20.50 12.67
N GLY A 12 -2.88 21.16 13.57
CA GLY A 12 -4.08 20.63 14.23
C GLY A 12 -3.77 19.43 15.14
N ARG A 13 -2.58 19.41 15.75
CA ARG A 13 -2.09 18.36 16.65
C ARG A 13 -0.99 18.90 17.56
N LYS A 14 -0.59 18.11 18.56
CA LYS A 14 0.63 18.38 19.32
C LYS A 14 1.87 18.28 18.43
N THR A 15 2.85 19.16 18.66
CA THR A 15 4.12 19.28 17.95
C THR A 15 5.27 19.42 18.92
N ARG A 16 6.44 18.94 18.50
CA ARG A 16 7.70 19.09 19.21
C ARG A 16 8.09 20.57 19.28
N THR A 17 8.26 21.08 20.49
CA THR A 17 8.67 22.46 20.81
C THR A 17 9.93 22.51 21.67
N GLU A 18 10.69 21.42 21.67
CA GLU A 18 12.07 21.37 22.13
C GLU A 18 12.96 22.41 21.40
N PRO A 19 14.12 22.78 21.98
CA PRO A 19 15.10 23.62 21.31
C PRO A 19 15.41 23.16 19.87
N VAL A 20 15.79 24.11 19.01
CA VAL A 20 15.98 23.87 17.56
C VAL A 20 17.01 22.76 17.31
N GLU A 21 18.06 22.71 18.12
CA GLU A 21 19.11 21.68 18.10
C GLU A 21 18.60 20.27 18.41
N GLU A 22 17.48 20.13 19.14
CA GLU A 22 16.88 18.83 19.47
C GLU A 22 15.85 18.36 18.42
N GLN A 23 15.43 19.24 17.52
CA GLN A 23 14.43 18.90 16.47
C GLN A 23 14.94 17.83 15.50
N GLY A 24 16.25 17.61 15.41
CA GLY A 24 16.86 16.56 14.59
C GLY A 24 16.91 15.18 15.25
N VAL A 25 16.62 15.07 16.55
CA VAL A 25 16.62 13.78 17.26
C VAL A 25 15.41 12.96 16.84
N LEU A 26 15.56 11.67 16.54
CA LEU A 26 14.43 10.83 16.15
C LEU A 26 13.52 10.58 17.36
N THR A 27 12.19 10.71 17.23
CA THR A 27 11.31 10.40 18.36
C THR A 27 11.41 8.93 18.79
N TRP A 28 11.78 8.01 17.89
CA TRP A 28 12.07 6.63 18.27
C TRP A 28 13.21 6.52 19.30
N ASP A 29 14.23 7.37 19.21
CA ASP A 29 15.31 7.41 20.21
C ASP A 29 14.77 7.97 21.55
N LEU A 30 13.93 9.00 21.51
CA LEU A 30 13.26 9.54 22.71
C LEU A 30 12.36 8.50 23.39
N VAL A 31 11.60 7.71 22.63
CA VAL A 31 10.82 6.57 23.15
C VAL A 31 11.74 5.58 23.84
N ARG A 32 12.83 5.17 23.18
CA ARG A 32 13.78 4.20 23.72
C ARG A 32 14.42 4.69 25.02
N GLU A 33 14.87 5.95 25.05
CA GLU A 33 15.48 6.56 26.24
C GLU A 33 14.50 6.64 27.40
N ALA A 34 13.26 7.06 27.15
CA ALA A 34 12.21 7.08 28.17
C ALA A 34 11.95 5.68 28.75
N ILE A 35 11.90 4.64 27.91
CA ILE A 35 11.76 3.24 28.36
C ILE A 35 12.94 2.82 29.23
N LEU A 36 14.18 3.05 28.77
CA LEU A 36 15.39 2.66 29.50
C LEU A 36 15.52 3.38 30.86
N GLN A 37 14.95 4.57 30.98
CA GLN A 37 14.93 5.36 32.22
C GLN A 37 13.70 5.06 33.11
N GLY A 38 12.85 4.09 32.74
CA GLY A 38 11.64 3.75 33.49
C GLY A 38 10.53 4.81 33.43
N LYS A 39 10.59 5.73 32.46
CA LYS A 39 9.63 6.81 32.26
C LYS A 39 8.51 6.38 31.31
N THR A 40 7.67 5.45 31.76
CA THR A 40 6.62 4.84 30.95
C THR A 40 5.65 5.87 30.34
N GLU A 41 5.19 6.85 31.12
CA GLU A 41 4.22 7.85 30.61
C GLU A 41 4.81 8.74 29.52
N GLU A 42 6.09 9.10 29.66
CA GLU A 42 6.85 9.85 28.66
C GLU A 42 7.00 9.03 27.36
N ALA A 43 7.36 7.75 27.47
CA ALA A 43 7.43 6.85 26.32
C ALA A 43 6.08 6.72 25.60
N LEU A 44 4.98 6.59 26.36
CA LEU A 44 3.63 6.51 25.81
C LEU A 44 3.20 7.82 25.14
N GLU A 45 3.59 8.98 25.67
CA GLU A 45 3.34 10.27 25.02
C GLU A 45 4.09 10.41 23.69
N TRP A 46 5.37 10.00 23.65
CA TRP A 46 6.12 9.95 22.41
C TRP A 46 5.54 8.98 21.38
N LEU A 47 5.08 7.79 21.80
CA LEU A 47 4.40 6.85 20.91
C LEU A 47 3.10 7.41 20.31
N ARG A 48 2.32 8.15 21.12
CA ARG A 48 1.14 8.87 20.61
C ARG A 48 1.54 9.94 19.61
N TYR A 49 2.58 10.71 19.90
CA TYR A 49 3.10 11.73 18.99
C TYR A 49 3.58 11.15 17.65
N ILE A 50 4.35 10.06 17.66
CA ILE A 50 4.80 9.36 16.45
C ILE A 50 3.59 8.97 15.58
N LYS A 51 2.57 8.39 16.21
CA LYS A 51 1.35 7.95 15.53
C LYS A 51 0.54 9.11 14.96
N GLU A 52 0.43 10.22 15.69
CA GLU A 52 -0.37 11.39 15.31
C GLU A 52 0.35 12.33 14.33
N GLY A 53 1.69 12.35 14.33
CA GLY A 53 2.41 13.50 13.81
C GLY A 53 3.73 13.28 13.09
N GLU A 54 4.62 12.42 13.60
CA GLU A 54 5.96 12.29 12.99
C GLU A 54 5.99 11.31 11.82
N ASN A 55 5.21 10.22 11.89
CA ASN A 55 5.06 9.34 10.74
C ASN A 55 4.18 9.97 9.64
N TYR A 56 3.42 11.03 9.94
CA TYR A 56 2.40 11.58 9.04
C TYR A 56 2.23 13.09 9.29
N VAL A 57 2.56 13.92 8.31
CA VAL A 57 1.99 15.27 8.22
C VAL A 57 0.49 15.13 7.92
N LYS A 58 -0.27 14.97 9.00
CA LYS A 58 -1.73 15.03 9.13
C LYS A 58 -2.54 14.07 8.23
N PRO A 59 -3.06 12.95 8.77
CA PRO A 59 -4.24 12.30 8.23
C PRO A 59 -5.50 13.07 8.65
N SER A 60 -5.64 14.36 8.33
CA SER A 60 -6.97 14.98 8.39
C SER A 60 -7.73 14.51 7.17
N GLY A 61 -8.48 13.42 7.33
CA GLY A 61 -9.26 12.81 6.24
C GLY A 61 -8.77 11.44 5.79
N GLY A 62 -7.80 10.83 6.48
CA GLY A 62 -7.40 9.44 6.21
C GLY A 62 -6.49 9.25 4.99
N GLU A 63 -5.68 10.24 4.62
CA GLU A 63 -4.77 10.12 3.48
C GLU A 63 -3.33 9.81 3.89
N ILE A 64 -2.66 8.96 3.10
CA ILE A 64 -1.24 8.67 3.21
C ILE A 64 -0.48 9.54 2.20
N SER A 65 0.47 10.35 2.69
CA SER A 65 1.19 11.33 1.87
C SER A 65 1.87 10.72 0.64
N PRO A 66 2.61 9.58 0.74
CA PRO A 66 3.15 8.90 -0.44
C PRO A 66 2.10 8.45 -1.46
N ALA A 67 0.99 7.86 -1.00
CA ALA A 67 -0.07 7.37 -1.87
C ALA A 67 -0.71 8.52 -2.68
N ARG A 68 -0.90 9.69 -2.04
CA ARG A 68 -1.38 10.89 -2.71
C ARG A 68 -0.38 11.38 -3.77
N THR A 69 0.91 11.44 -3.46
CA THR A 69 1.94 11.89 -4.41
C THR A 69 1.99 10.99 -5.64
N ILE A 70 2.07 9.67 -5.44
CA ILE A 70 2.06 8.70 -6.55
C ILE A 70 0.78 8.87 -7.38
N TRP A 71 -0.36 9.03 -6.72
CA TRP A 71 -1.62 9.23 -7.43
C TRP A 71 -1.64 10.51 -8.29
N HIS A 72 -1.12 11.63 -7.78
CA HIS A 72 -1.02 12.89 -8.53
C HIS A 72 -0.09 12.74 -9.75
N GLU A 73 1.06 12.09 -9.58
CA GLU A 73 2.00 11.84 -10.67
C GLU A 73 1.36 10.99 -11.77
N LEU A 74 0.66 9.90 -11.40
CA LEU A 74 -0.06 9.08 -12.37
C LEU A 74 -1.17 9.86 -13.08
N SER A 75 -1.89 10.73 -12.37
CA SER A 75 -2.93 11.57 -12.96
C SER A 75 -2.35 12.59 -13.95
N TYR A 76 -1.23 13.22 -13.61
CA TYR A 76 -0.50 14.13 -14.50
C TYR A 76 -0.03 13.42 -15.78
N ILE A 77 0.47 12.19 -15.67
CA ILE A 77 0.87 11.39 -16.84
C ILE A 77 -0.32 11.18 -17.78
N VAL A 78 -1.51 10.91 -17.25
CA VAL A 78 -2.71 10.74 -18.09
C VAL A 78 -3.14 12.03 -18.75
N GLU A 79 -3.20 13.13 -17.99
CA GLU A 79 -3.62 14.43 -18.51
C GLU A 79 -2.69 14.94 -19.61
N THR A 80 -1.40 14.60 -19.52
CA THR A 80 -0.37 15.10 -20.46
C THR A 80 -0.12 14.12 -21.61
N TYR A 81 -0.16 12.82 -21.36
CA TYR A 81 0.32 11.80 -22.29
C TYR A 81 -0.65 10.64 -22.54
N GLY A 82 -1.78 10.54 -21.83
CA GLY A 82 -2.73 9.43 -21.99
C GLY A 82 -2.41 8.21 -21.13
N GLU A 83 -3.39 7.30 -21.03
CA GLU A 83 -3.37 6.15 -20.11
C GLU A 83 -2.34 5.08 -20.48
N GLU A 84 -1.94 4.98 -21.74
CA GLU A 84 -0.88 4.07 -22.17
C GLU A 84 0.48 4.44 -21.57
N HIS A 85 0.69 5.70 -21.21
CA HIS A 85 1.91 6.15 -20.56
C HIS A 85 1.95 5.81 -19.06
N VAL A 86 0.79 5.60 -18.43
CA VAL A 86 0.71 5.07 -17.05
C VAL A 86 1.30 3.66 -16.99
N GLU A 87 0.90 2.77 -17.90
CA GLU A 87 1.46 1.41 -17.93
C GLU A 87 2.98 1.44 -18.14
N LYS A 88 3.47 2.26 -19.08
CA LYS A 88 4.91 2.41 -19.35
C LYS A 88 5.67 2.89 -18.10
N ALA A 89 5.18 3.92 -17.43
CA ALA A 89 5.81 4.48 -16.24
C ALA A 89 5.84 3.46 -15.09
N LEU A 90 4.73 2.78 -14.83
CA LEU A 90 4.64 1.78 -13.76
C LEU A 90 5.51 0.55 -14.04
N ARG A 91 5.62 0.11 -15.30
CA ARG A 91 6.55 -0.95 -15.70
C ARG A 91 7.99 -0.52 -15.46
N TRP A 92 8.36 0.67 -15.94
CA TRP A 92 9.71 1.20 -15.76
C TRP A 92 10.08 1.28 -14.28
N TRP A 93 9.18 1.81 -13.44
CA TRP A 93 9.39 1.92 -12.01
C TRP A 93 9.67 0.55 -11.37
N ARG A 94 8.83 -0.45 -11.62
CA ARG A 94 9.06 -1.79 -11.05
C ARG A 94 10.33 -2.44 -11.56
N ARG A 95 10.67 -2.28 -12.85
CA ARG A 95 11.94 -2.78 -13.38
C ARG A 95 13.14 -2.17 -12.64
N LYS A 96 13.10 -0.87 -12.34
CA LYS A 96 14.15 -0.21 -11.54
C LYS A 96 14.24 -0.72 -10.11
N LEU A 97 13.10 -1.02 -9.47
CA LEU A 97 13.11 -1.64 -8.14
C LEU A 97 13.71 -3.05 -8.16
N ILE A 98 13.36 -3.86 -9.16
CA ILE A 98 13.92 -5.21 -9.34
C ILE A 98 15.43 -5.14 -9.60
N GLU A 99 15.87 -4.27 -10.53
CA GLU A 99 17.29 -4.06 -10.85
C GLU A 99 18.11 -3.62 -9.63
N ALA A 100 17.51 -2.82 -8.73
CA ALA A 100 18.13 -2.35 -7.50
C ALA A 100 18.07 -3.37 -6.34
N GLY A 101 17.42 -4.53 -6.52
CA GLY A 101 17.24 -5.53 -5.46
C GLY A 101 16.22 -5.12 -4.38
N HIS A 102 15.34 -4.16 -4.67
CA HIS A 102 14.31 -3.66 -3.75
C HIS A 102 12.93 -4.30 -3.95
N GLU A 103 12.83 -5.32 -4.82
CA GLU A 103 11.60 -6.07 -5.09
C GLU A 103 11.87 -7.59 -5.10
N PRO A 104 11.97 -8.22 -3.91
CA PRO A 104 12.39 -9.62 -3.76
C PRO A 104 11.27 -10.64 -3.95
N THR A 105 10.05 -10.22 -4.27
CA THR A 105 8.86 -11.08 -4.21
C THR A 105 8.92 -12.32 -5.09
N TYR A 106 9.71 -12.32 -6.17
CA TYR A 106 9.88 -13.48 -7.05
C TYR A 106 10.67 -14.64 -6.43
N ASP A 107 11.44 -14.38 -5.37
CA ASP A 107 12.28 -15.38 -4.71
C ASP A 107 11.70 -15.85 -3.37
N MET A 108 10.72 -15.13 -2.84
CA MET A 108 10.03 -15.47 -1.60
C MET A 108 9.09 -16.65 -1.76
N SER A 109 9.01 -17.49 -0.73
CA SER A 109 7.90 -18.45 -0.55
C SER A 109 6.56 -17.71 -0.39
N PRO A 110 5.42 -18.38 -0.59
CA PRO A 110 4.10 -17.77 -0.39
C PRO A 110 3.88 -17.17 1.00
N LEU A 111 4.44 -17.78 2.05
CA LEU A 111 4.35 -17.26 3.41
C LEU A 111 5.22 -16.01 3.60
N GLU A 112 6.45 -16.01 3.08
CA GLU A 112 7.34 -14.84 3.14
C GLU A 112 6.73 -13.65 2.37
N ARG A 113 6.11 -13.90 1.20
CA ARG A 113 5.37 -12.87 0.46
C ARG A 113 4.22 -12.29 1.30
N LEU A 114 3.42 -13.15 1.95
CA LEU A 114 2.36 -12.70 2.85
C LEU A 114 2.93 -11.82 3.96
N GLN A 115 3.99 -12.27 4.64
CA GLN A 115 4.61 -11.55 5.76
C GLN A 115 5.15 -10.19 5.33
N TYR A 116 5.89 -10.15 4.22
CA TYR A 116 6.42 -8.92 3.62
C TYR A 116 5.31 -7.93 3.27
N HIS A 117 4.26 -8.38 2.58
CA HIS A 117 3.15 -7.50 2.24
C HIS A 117 2.31 -7.11 3.47
N ALA A 118 2.19 -7.96 4.48
CA ALA A 118 1.53 -7.61 5.72
C ALA A 118 2.31 -6.53 6.49
N GLU A 119 3.64 -6.49 6.39
CA GLU A 119 4.46 -5.38 6.90
C GLU A 119 4.13 -4.07 6.20
N MET A 120 4.06 -4.08 4.87
CA MET A 120 3.67 -2.90 4.08
C MET A 120 2.28 -2.40 4.48
N GLU A 121 1.30 -3.29 4.60
CA GLU A 121 -0.08 -2.92 4.98
C GLU A 121 -0.16 -2.43 6.44
N ARG A 122 0.74 -2.87 7.35
CA ARG A 122 0.86 -2.28 8.69
C ARG A 122 1.45 -0.88 8.64
N ALA A 123 2.48 -0.66 7.82
CA ALA A 123 3.08 0.66 7.61
C ALA A 123 2.10 1.65 6.96
N ASP A 124 1.20 1.14 6.12
CA ASP A 124 0.08 1.89 5.53
C ASP A 124 -1.11 2.05 6.49
N TYR A 125 -1.03 1.54 7.72
CA TYR A 125 -2.14 1.58 8.67
C TYR A 125 -3.43 1.04 8.05
N SER A 126 -3.39 -0.14 7.43
CA SER A 126 -4.58 -0.76 6.85
C SER A 126 -5.62 -1.16 7.90
N GLY A 127 -6.87 -1.17 7.47
CA GLY A 127 -8.03 -1.56 8.26
C GLY A 127 -8.69 -0.44 9.07
N PRO A 128 -9.74 -0.75 9.84
CA PRO A 128 -10.54 0.24 10.55
C PRO A 128 -9.67 1.02 11.54
N ASN A 129 -9.76 2.36 11.48
CA ASN A 129 -8.96 3.28 12.30
C ASN A 129 -7.43 3.09 12.19
N GLY A 130 -6.98 2.34 11.18
CA GLY A 130 -5.56 2.07 10.94
C GLY A 130 -4.88 1.25 12.01
N ARG A 131 -5.55 0.19 12.46
CA ARG A 131 -5.06 -0.62 13.58
C ARG A 131 -4.81 -2.07 13.21
N ARG A 132 -5.65 -2.66 12.37
CA ARG A 132 -5.65 -4.10 12.10
C ARG A 132 -6.41 -4.42 10.83
N PHE A 133 -5.90 -5.38 10.09
CA PHE A 133 -6.58 -6.10 9.02
C PHE A 133 -6.57 -7.61 9.33
N ASP A 134 -7.41 -8.37 8.64
CA ASP A 134 -7.53 -9.81 8.89
C ASP A 134 -6.65 -10.61 7.94
N VAL A 135 -6.03 -11.66 8.48
CA VAL A 135 -5.24 -12.63 7.74
C VAL A 135 -5.74 -14.01 8.12
N THR A 136 -6.08 -14.82 7.12
CA THR A 136 -6.51 -16.21 7.30
C THR A 136 -5.69 -17.13 6.42
N GLU A 137 -5.53 -18.36 6.87
CA GLU A 137 -4.92 -19.44 6.09
C GLU A 137 -6.03 -20.38 5.61
N GLU A 138 -6.08 -20.60 4.29
CA GLU A 138 -6.90 -21.61 3.65
C GLU A 138 -6.02 -22.79 3.19
N ALA A 139 -6.64 -23.86 2.70
CA ALA A 139 -5.91 -25.05 2.27
C ALA A 139 -4.88 -24.75 1.16
N ASP A 140 -5.25 -23.95 0.17
CA ASP A 140 -4.46 -23.67 -1.04
C ASP A 140 -3.81 -22.27 -1.07
N ARG A 141 -4.15 -21.38 -0.12
CA ARG A 141 -3.69 -19.98 -0.11
C ARG A 141 -3.70 -19.35 1.27
N TYR A 142 -3.04 -18.20 1.38
CA TYR A 142 -3.27 -17.22 2.43
C TYR A 142 -4.15 -16.09 1.90
N VAL A 143 -5.02 -15.57 2.75
CA VAL A 143 -5.93 -14.47 2.44
C VAL A 143 -5.67 -13.31 3.39
N MET A 144 -5.43 -12.13 2.82
CA MET A 144 -5.36 -10.88 3.54
C MET A 144 -6.56 -10.01 3.14
N GLU A 145 -7.40 -9.67 4.12
CA GLU A 145 -8.62 -8.89 3.91
C GLU A 145 -8.43 -7.45 4.44
N LEU A 146 -8.38 -6.50 3.50
CA LEU A 146 -8.07 -5.10 3.79
C LEU A 146 -9.35 -4.25 3.74
N ASN A 147 -9.79 -3.73 4.89
CA ASN A 147 -11.05 -3.00 5.02
C ASN A 147 -10.91 -1.70 5.85
N PRO A 148 -10.46 -0.58 5.26
CA PRO A 148 -9.92 -0.45 3.90
C PRO A 148 -8.44 -0.83 3.83
N CYS A 149 -7.92 -1.05 2.62
CA CYS A 149 -6.49 -0.92 2.36
C CYS A 149 -6.03 0.51 2.69
N GLY A 150 -4.89 0.63 3.37
CA GLY A 150 -4.34 1.87 3.90
C GLY A 150 -3.98 2.88 2.83
N SER A 151 -3.55 2.42 1.66
CA SER A 151 -3.24 3.27 0.51
C SER A 151 -4.50 3.68 -0.28
N CYS A 152 -4.81 2.99 -1.38
CA CYS A 152 -5.91 3.35 -2.30
C CYS A 152 -7.30 3.20 -1.65
N GLY A 153 -7.49 2.26 -0.70
CA GLY A 153 -8.78 1.99 -0.08
C GLY A 153 -9.32 3.18 0.72
N ARG A 154 -8.46 3.88 1.47
CA ARG A 154 -8.84 5.09 2.21
C ARG A 154 -9.16 6.24 1.26
N LEU A 155 -8.34 6.46 0.23
CA LEU A 155 -8.58 7.49 -0.78
C LEU A 155 -9.93 7.30 -1.48
N ARG A 156 -10.28 6.06 -1.83
CA ARG A 156 -11.57 5.73 -2.45
C ARG A 156 -12.77 6.02 -1.54
N ARG A 157 -12.65 5.77 -0.23
CA ARG A 157 -13.71 6.13 0.74
C ARG A 157 -13.80 7.64 0.92
N ALA A 158 -12.68 8.33 1.03
CA ALA A 158 -12.65 9.78 1.13
C ALA A 158 -13.29 10.45 -0.11
N GLU A 159 -13.01 9.94 -1.31
CA GLU A 159 -13.68 10.38 -2.54
C GLU A 159 -15.20 10.12 -2.48
N ALA A 160 -15.63 8.92 -2.09
CA ALA A 160 -17.05 8.55 -1.99
C ALA A 160 -17.82 9.37 -0.94
N GLU A 161 -17.14 9.81 0.12
CA GLU A 161 -17.69 10.68 1.16
C GLU A 161 -17.61 12.18 0.80
N ALA A 162 -17.09 12.53 -0.39
CA ALA A 162 -16.81 13.91 -0.81
C ALA A 162 -15.89 14.68 0.16
N LYS A 163 -15.00 13.96 0.86
CA LYS A 163 -14.02 14.50 1.81
C LYS A 163 -12.58 14.46 1.29
N GLY A 164 -12.35 13.76 0.18
CA GLY A 164 -11.04 13.59 -0.44
C GLY A 164 -11.00 14.11 -1.88
N LEU A 165 -9.83 13.96 -2.49
CA LEU A 165 -9.61 14.33 -3.89
C LEU A 165 -10.34 13.37 -4.84
N LYS A 166 -10.80 13.90 -5.98
CA LYS A 166 -11.33 13.07 -7.07
C LYS A 166 -10.20 12.28 -7.71
N LEU A 167 -10.28 10.96 -7.68
CA LEU A 167 -9.22 10.07 -8.14
C LEU A 167 -9.27 9.93 -9.67
N GLY A 168 -8.11 10.09 -10.32
CA GLY A 168 -7.88 9.61 -11.68
C GLY A 168 -8.12 8.10 -11.78
N LYS A 169 -8.94 7.70 -12.77
CA LYS A 169 -9.41 6.32 -12.98
C LYS A 169 -9.33 5.95 -14.44
N THR A 170 -9.10 4.67 -14.71
CA THR A 170 -9.07 4.12 -16.07
C THR A 170 -10.37 4.40 -16.82
N SER A 171 -10.30 5.00 -18.02
CA SER A 171 -11.43 5.35 -18.87
C SER A 171 -12.10 4.14 -19.52
N LYS A 172 -11.35 3.06 -19.71
CA LYS A 172 -11.79 1.79 -20.29
C LYS A 172 -11.09 0.60 -19.63
N ALA A 173 -11.48 -0.61 -20.03
CA ALA A 173 -10.83 -1.84 -19.61
C ALA A 173 -9.41 -1.97 -20.19
N TYR A 174 -8.45 -2.32 -19.33
CA TYR A 174 -7.09 -2.65 -19.72
C TYR A 174 -6.62 -3.98 -19.09
N PRO A 175 -5.70 -4.71 -19.74
CA PRO A 175 -5.03 -5.84 -19.11
C PRO A 175 -4.34 -5.48 -17.78
N TRP A 176 -3.80 -4.26 -17.66
CA TRP A 176 -3.17 -3.74 -16.45
C TRP A 176 -4.16 -3.16 -15.42
N SER A 177 -5.47 -3.33 -15.62
CA SER A 177 -6.53 -2.93 -14.69
C SER A 177 -7.56 -4.04 -14.48
N TRP A 178 -7.12 -5.30 -14.46
CA TRP A 178 -7.96 -6.52 -14.33
C TRP A 178 -9.03 -6.66 -15.42
N GLY A 179 -8.84 -6.02 -16.58
CA GLY A 179 -9.86 -5.95 -17.63
C GLY A 179 -11.05 -5.08 -17.25
N LYS A 180 -10.88 -4.10 -16.34
CA LYS A 180 -11.94 -3.24 -15.82
C LYS A 180 -11.68 -1.76 -16.10
N ALA A 181 -12.75 -1.02 -16.37
CA ALA A 181 -12.74 0.44 -16.35
C ALA A 181 -12.98 0.96 -14.91
N ASN A 182 -12.91 2.27 -14.72
CA ASN A 182 -13.12 2.96 -13.44
C ASN A 182 -12.16 2.55 -12.30
N VAL A 183 -11.06 1.85 -12.61
CA VAL A 183 -10.06 1.48 -11.61
C VAL A 183 -9.17 2.69 -11.33
N PRO A 184 -9.02 3.15 -10.08
CA PRO A 184 -8.05 4.21 -9.76
C PRO A 184 -6.65 3.80 -10.20
N TYR A 185 -5.86 4.70 -10.79
CA TYR A 185 -4.52 4.35 -11.30
C TYR A 185 -3.60 3.77 -10.19
N LEU A 186 -3.72 4.29 -8.98
CA LEU A 186 -3.02 3.76 -7.80
C LEU A 186 -3.51 2.36 -7.39
N CYS A 187 -4.74 1.99 -7.70
CA CYS A 187 -5.17 0.61 -7.52
C CYS A 187 -4.65 -0.26 -8.68
N ALA A 188 -4.63 0.24 -9.91
CA ALA A 188 -4.21 -0.48 -11.11
C ALA A 188 -2.74 -0.93 -11.11
N TYR A 189 -1.82 -0.19 -10.44
CA TYR A 189 -0.42 -0.66 -10.33
C TYR A 189 -0.34 -2.05 -9.68
N ASN A 190 -1.25 -2.38 -8.76
CA ASN A 190 -1.29 -3.69 -8.12
C ASN A 190 -1.57 -4.80 -9.13
N CYS A 191 -2.50 -4.58 -10.07
CA CYS A 191 -2.76 -5.50 -11.17
C CYS A 191 -1.51 -5.68 -12.04
N LEU A 192 -0.90 -4.57 -12.43
CA LEU A 192 0.23 -4.57 -13.35
C LEU A 192 1.44 -5.29 -12.74
N TRP A 193 1.79 -4.96 -11.51
CA TRP A 193 3.01 -5.47 -10.88
C TRP A 193 2.85 -6.94 -10.46
N TRP A 194 1.80 -7.23 -9.73
CA TRP A 194 1.67 -8.50 -9.02
C TRP A 194 1.03 -9.61 -9.86
N GLU A 195 0.34 -9.24 -10.95
CA GLU A 195 -0.29 -10.18 -11.86
C GLU A 195 0.33 -10.12 -13.24
N VAL A 196 0.21 -8.99 -13.95
CA VAL A 196 0.65 -8.90 -15.36
C VAL A 196 2.15 -9.17 -15.49
N MET A 197 2.97 -8.38 -14.82
CA MET A 197 4.43 -8.49 -14.91
C MET A 197 4.93 -9.77 -14.25
N SER A 198 4.27 -10.24 -13.18
CA SER A 198 4.64 -11.51 -12.53
C SER A 198 4.41 -12.70 -13.47
N ILE A 199 3.27 -12.75 -14.18
CA ILE A 199 3.02 -13.77 -15.21
C ILE A 199 4.02 -13.66 -16.36
N GLU A 200 4.36 -12.44 -16.78
CA GLU A 200 5.34 -12.22 -17.84
C GLU A 200 6.74 -12.71 -17.45
N ASP A 201 7.16 -12.47 -16.20
CA ASP A 201 8.52 -12.72 -15.74
C ASP A 201 8.74 -14.14 -15.25
N ILE A 202 7.80 -14.68 -14.47
CA ILE A 202 7.96 -15.97 -13.78
C ILE A 202 6.82 -16.97 -14.06
N GLY A 203 5.91 -16.63 -14.95
CA GLY A 203 4.86 -17.52 -15.46
C GLY A 203 3.56 -17.52 -14.65
N TYR A 204 3.51 -16.94 -13.44
CA TYR A 204 2.31 -16.92 -12.60
C TYR A 204 2.20 -15.63 -11.75
N PRO A 205 0.99 -15.24 -11.29
CA PRO A 205 0.83 -14.09 -10.41
C PRO A 205 1.31 -14.42 -8.99
N VAL A 206 2.18 -13.60 -8.41
CA VAL A 206 2.70 -13.83 -7.04
C VAL A 206 1.73 -13.38 -5.95
N LYS A 207 0.80 -12.48 -6.31
CA LYS A 207 -0.19 -11.87 -5.43
C LYS A 207 -1.39 -11.45 -6.27
N VAL A 208 -2.59 -11.87 -5.87
CA VAL A 208 -3.82 -11.67 -6.62
C VAL A 208 -4.78 -10.78 -5.85
N TYR A 209 -5.39 -9.80 -6.51
CA TYR A 209 -6.34 -8.89 -5.87
C TYR A 209 -7.79 -9.17 -6.32
N GLU A 210 -8.71 -9.22 -5.37
CA GLU A 210 -10.15 -9.14 -5.61
C GLU A 210 -10.62 -7.70 -5.44
N TRP A 211 -10.31 -6.87 -6.44
CA TRP A 211 -10.75 -5.49 -6.46
C TRP A 211 -12.25 -5.40 -6.75
N SER A 212 -12.96 -4.59 -5.96
CA SER A 212 -14.35 -4.21 -6.19
C SER A 212 -14.45 -2.72 -6.47
N GLU A 213 -15.41 -2.30 -7.31
CA GLU A 213 -15.74 -0.89 -7.56
C GLU A 213 -16.37 -0.21 -6.33
N ASP A 214 -17.04 -0.99 -5.48
CA ASP A 214 -17.56 -0.53 -4.19
C ASP A 214 -16.39 -0.24 -3.22
N PRO A 215 -16.21 1.02 -2.76
CA PRO A 215 -15.11 1.39 -1.86
C PRO A 215 -15.27 0.87 -0.43
N TYR A 216 -16.45 0.40 -0.06
CA TYR A 216 -16.74 -0.14 1.28
C TYR A 216 -16.57 -1.66 1.34
N LYS A 217 -16.51 -2.35 0.19
CA LYS A 217 -16.13 -3.76 0.16
C LYS A 217 -14.65 -3.94 0.48
N PRO A 218 -14.28 -4.98 1.24
CA PRO A 218 -12.89 -5.30 1.50
C PRO A 218 -12.13 -5.58 0.20
N CYS A 219 -10.87 -5.16 0.14
CA CYS A 219 -9.93 -5.61 -0.87
C CYS A 219 -9.30 -6.92 -0.35
N ARG A 220 -9.65 -8.06 -0.97
CA ARG A 220 -9.02 -9.33 -0.62
C ARG A 220 -7.79 -9.56 -1.48
N VAL A 221 -6.74 -10.04 -0.83
CA VAL A 221 -5.46 -10.33 -1.45
C VAL A 221 -5.11 -11.78 -1.20
N TYR A 222 -4.79 -12.52 -2.26
CA TYR A 222 -4.48 -13.94 -2.19
C TYR A 222 -3.02 -14.22 -2.49
N PHE A 223 -2.44 -15.10 -1.68
CA PHE A 223 -1.11 -15.69 -1.88
C PHE A 223 -1.26 -17.20 -1.96
N TYR A 224 -1.29 -17.74 -3.18
CA TYR A 224 -1.43 -19.19 -3.38
C TYR A 224 -0.15 -19.91 -2.93
N LYS A 225 -0.34 -21.02 -2.20
CA LYS A 225 0.75 -21.86 -1.71
C LYS A 225 1.44 -22.65 -2.83
N ASP A 226 0.68 -22.94 -3.87
CA ASP A 226 1.15 -23.61 -5.09
C ASP A 226 0.66 -22.80 -6.31
N PRO A 227 1.57 -22.33 -7.20
CA PRO A 227 1.18 -21.58 -8.38
C PRO A 227 0.27 -22.38 -9.32
N LEU A 228 0.30 -23.72 -9.27
CA LEU A 228 -0.62 -24.57 -10.02
C LEU A 228 -2.06 -24.52 -9.49
N LYS A 229 -2.28 -24.02 -8.27
CA LYS A 229 -3.62 -23.85 -7.71
C LYS A 229 -4.25 -22.51 -8.06
N VAL A 230 -3.49 -21.57 -8.64
CA VAL A 230 -4.03 -20.30 -9.11
C VAL A 230 -5.09 -20.56 -10.19
N PRO A 231 -6.35 -20.14 -9.97
CA PRO A 231 -7.43 -20.28 -10.96
C PRO A 231 -7.12 -19.61 -12.30
N GLU A 232 -7.54 -20.24 -13.39
CA GLU A 232 -7.33 -19.76 -14.78
C GLU A 232 -7.82 -18.33 -14.98
N GLN A 233 -8.91 -17.94 -14.32
CA GLN A 233 -9.48 -16.59 -14.40
C GLN A 233 -8.49 -15.48 -14.06
N TYR A 234 -7.49 -15.74 -13.21
CA TYR A 234 -6.48 -14.73 -12.84
C TYR A 234 -5.42 -14.53 -13.92
N PHE A 235 -5.29 -15.46 -14.86
CA PHE A 235 -4.47 -15.29 -16.05
C PHE A 235 -5.29 -14.60 -17.15
N THR A 236 -6.49 -15.09 -17.41
CA THR A 236 -7.31 -14.61 -18.53
C THR A 236 -7.81 -13.18 -18.33
N ARG A 237 -8.12 -12.75 -17.10
CA ARG A 237 -8.57 -11.36 -16.81
C ARG A 237 -7.55 -10.30 -17.16
N VAL A 238 -6.26 -10.67 -17.20
CA VAL A 238 -5.15 -9.79 -17.57
C VAL A 238 -4.61 -10.10 -18.96
N GLY A 239 -5.40 -10.81 -19.79
CA GLY A 239 -5.04 -11.13 -21.17
C GLY A 239 -3.88 -12.14 -21.30
N LYS A 240 -3.63 -12.95 -20.28
CA LYS A 240 -2.59 -13.99 -20.30
C LYS A 240 -3.21 -15.37 -20.38
N LYS A 241 -2.42 -16.34 -20.84
CA LYS A 241 -2.76 -17.76 -20.83
C LYS A 241 -1.90 -18.44 -19.77
N ARG A 242 -2.50 -19.33 -18.97
CA ARG A 242 -1.73 -20.15 -18.05
C ARG A 242 -0.81 -21.11 -18.81
N ASP A 243 0.47 -21.09 -18.47
CA ASP A 243 1.48 -21.96 -19.06
C ASP A 243 2.42 -22.49 -17.97
N PRO A 244 2.12 -23.67 -17.40
CA PRO A 244 2.94 -24.28 -16.35
C PRO A 244 4.40 -24.50 -16.75
N SER A 245 4.72 -24.59 -18.06
CA SER A 245 6.10 -24.76 -18.52
C SER A 245 6.98 -23.53 -18.26
N ARG A 246 6.36 -22.36 -18.07
CA ARG A 246 7.03 -21.08 -17.78
C ARG A 246 7.12 -20.78 -16.29
N PHE A 247 6.55 -21.62 -15.43
CA PHE A 247 6.54 -21.36 -13.99
C PHE A 247 7.97 -21.45 -13.47
N LYS A 248 8.43 -20.36 -12.84
CA LYS A 248 9.69 -20.37 -12.10
C LYS A 248 9.63 -21.49 -11.06
N LYS A 249 10.62 -22.37 -11.14
CA LYS A 249 10.79 -23.53 -10.26
C LYS A 249 11.35 -23.10 -8.91
#